data_AF-A0A2S6QMP4-F1
#
_entry.id   AF-A0A2S6QMP4-F1
#
_cell.length_a   1.000
_cell.length_b   1.000
_cell.length_c   1.000
_cell.angle_alpha   90.00
_cell.angle_beta   90.00
_cell.angle_gamma   90.00
#
_symmetry.space_group_name_H-M   'P 1'
#
loop_
_entity.id
_entity.type
_entity.pdbx_description
1 polymer ?
#
loop_
_entity_poly.entity_id
_entity_poly.type
_entity_poly.pdbx_seq_one_letter_code
_entity_poly.pdbx_strand_id
1 'polypeptide(L)'
;MKYILLVCFFLFALTGCKSDLIEISLKTKDIKAALSGETVMVEFETTFNLLAEYNEETKTEISKMKKVAEKYFEIEEFEVVIKDFGIDIEIEGEIPLVYMQDASAESLETSPWIMKIRNFNHPGSLKSYPYILSLATTSNFQSFVNLMEDINILVSPDKFQPVKFKLRPSDEDKLQIFTGGVIIDGSSFIVKEMEVSEKINLTMKEGSYESNFPAFLFQILN
;
A
#
# COMPACT_ATOMS: atom_id res chain seq x y z
N MET A 1 -38.83 9.24 32.72
CA MET A 1 -38.12 9.23 31.43
C MET A 1 -36.62 9.26 31.70
N LYS A 2 -36.06 8.08 31.98
CA LYS A 2 -34.62 7.79 32.04
C LYS A 2 -34.34 6.92 30.81
N TYR A 3 -33.13 7.02 30.24
CA TYR A 3 -32.59 6.16 29.17
C TYR A 3 -32.81 6.57 27.69
N ILE A 4 -32.78 7.86 27.33
CA ILE A 4 -32.61 8.29 25.92
C ILE A 4 -31.49 9.33 25.83
N LEU A 5 -30.29 9.02 26.35
CA LEU A 5 -29.12 9.87 26.19
C LEU A 5 -27.78 9.12 26.09
N LEU A 6 -27.80 7.80 25.86
CA LEU A 6 -26.60 6.95 25.91
C LEU A 6 -26.35 6.15 24.62
N VAL A 7 -26.71 6.69 23.46
CA VAL A 7 -26.50 6.01 22.14
C VAL A 7 -25.91 6.97 21.09
N CYS A 8 -25.30 8.08 21.48
CA CYS A 8 -24.65 9.01 20.54
C CYS A 8 -23.11 9.02 20.61
N PHE A 9 -22.48 8.19 21.44
CA PHE A 9 -21.02 8.24 21.63
C PHE A 9 -20.24 7.05 21.03
N PHE A 10 -20.91 6.14 20.32
CA PHE A 10 -20.28 4.94 19.71
C PHE A 10 -20.30 4.96 18.17
N LEU A 11 -20.27 6.15 17.58
CA LEU A 11 -20.30 6.36 16.12
C LEU A 11 -19.07 7.12 15.59
N PHE A 12 -17.99 7.22 16.38
CA PHE A 12 -16.67 7.29 15.77
C PHE A 12 -16.42 5.89 15.19
N ALA A 13 -16.84 5.69 13.94
CA ALA A 13 -16.29 4.61 13.13
C ALA A 13 -14.77 4.73 13.28
N LEU A 14 -14.15 3.74 13.94
CA LEU A 14 -12.71 3.60 14.01
C LEU A 14 -12.24 3.42 12.56
N THR A 15 -11.98 4.53 11.88
CA THR A 15 -11.26 4.52 10.63
C THR A 15 -9.87 4.03 10.98
N GLY A 16 -9.43 2.95 10.35
CA GLY A 16 -8.08 2.44 10.58
C GLY A 16 -7.05 3.56 10.34
N CYS A 17 -5.95 3.49 11.07
CA CYS A 17 -4.75 4.26 10.84
C CYS A 17 -4.27 4.04 9.41
N LYS A 18 -4.16 5.14 8.67
CA LYS A 18 -3.46 5.18 7.39
C LYS A 18 -2.04 5.66 7.65
N SER A 19 -1.10 5.10 6.90
CA SER A 19 0.19 5.74 6.73
C SER A 19 0.02 7.12 6.11
N ASP A 20 1.02 7.98 6.27
CA ASP A 20 1.05 9.26 5.55
C ASP A 20 1.09 9.00 4.03
N LEU A 21 1.92 8.06 3.62
CA LEU A 21 2.05 7.57 2.24
C LEU A 21 2.89 6.29 2.22
N ILE A 22 2.43 5.25 1.52
CA ILE A 22 3.28 4.09 1.20
C ILE A 22 3.95 4.34 -0.15
N GLU A 23 5.27 4.45 -0.16
CA GLU A 23 6.06 4.57 -1.38
C GLU A 23 6.55 3.20 -1.82
N ILE A 24 6.20 2.77 -3.04
CA ILE A 24 6.51 1.42 -3.55
C ILE A 24 7.40 1.55 -4.78
N SER A 25 8.58 0.95 -4.72
CA SER A 25 9.55 0.95 -5.82
C SER A 25 9.26 -0.20 -6.79
N LEU A 26 8.93 0.13 -8.05
CA LEU A 26 8.62 -0.88 -9.07
C LEU A 26 9.53 -0.68 -10.28
N LYS A 27 10.35 -1.68 -10.62
CA LYS A 27 11.14 -1.70 -11.85
C LYS A 27 10.44 -2.54 -12.91
N THR A 28 10.58 -2.20 -14.20
CA THR A 28 9.95 -2.99 -15.28
C THR A 28 10.42 -4.44 -15.29
N LYS A 29 11.71 -4.67 -14.99
CA LYS A 29 12.26 -6.02 -14.84
C LYS A 29 11.52 -6.86 -13.78
N ASP A 30 11.11 -6.24 -12.67
CA ASP A 30 10.42 -6.91 -11.56
C ASP A 30 8.98 -7.27 -11.99
N ILE A 31 8.33 -6.35 -12.72
CA ILE A 31 7.00 -6.58 -13.33
C ILE A 31 7.06 -7.73 -14.34
N LYS A 32 8.10 -7.80 -15.18
CA LYS A 32 8.31 -8.89 -16.15
C LYS A 32 8.53 -10.24 -15.47
N ALA A 33 9.37 -10.27 -14.44
CA ALA A 33 9.61 -11.47 -13.65
C ALA A 33 8.31 -11.95 -12.99
N ALA A 34 7.54 -11.04 -12.39
CA ALA A 34 6.23 -11.36 -11.83
C ALA A 34 5.25 -11.91 -12.87
N LEU A 35 5.17 -11.29 -14.05
CA LEU A 35 4.36 -11.79 -15.18
C LEU A 35 4.79 -13.18 -15.70
N SER A 36 6.05 -13.55 -15.48
CA SER A 36 6.60 -14.88 -15.81
C SER A 36 6.27 -15.94 -14.76
N GLY A 37 5.59 -15.56 -13.67
CA GLY A 37 5.15 -16.45 -12.58
C GLY A 37 6.06 -16.43 -11.36
N GLU A 38 7.08 -15.57 -11.33
CA GLU A 38 7.94 -15.42 -10.15
C GLU A 38 7.26 -14.56 -9.07
N THR A 39 7.54 -14.85 -7.81
CA THR A 39 7.23 -13.93 -6.71
C THR A 39 8.44 -13.05 -6.49
N VAL A 40 8.30 -11.75 -6.75
CA VAL A 40 9.38 -10.77 -6.62
C VAL A 40 9.13 -9.92 -5.39
N MET A 41 10.12 -9.75 -4.52
CA MET A 41 10.01 -8.81 -3.41
C MET A 41 10.35 -7.40 -3.92
N VAL A 42 9.50 -6.43 -3.59
CA VAL A 42 9.70 -5.02 -3.97
C VAL A 42 9.71 -4.13 -2.74
N GLU A 43 10.64 -3.19 -2.73
CA GLU A 43 10.85 -2.25 -1.63
C GLU A 43 9.62 -1.36 -1.42
N PHE A 44 9.23 -1.19 -0.17
CA PHE A 44 8.33 -0.16 0.29
C PHE A 44 8.96 0.69 1.39
N GLU A 45 8.54 1.94 1.46
CA GLU A 45 8.91 2.91 2.49
C GLU A 45 7.61 3.58 2.96
N THR A 46 7.46 3.77 4.26
CA THR A 46 6.27 4.40 4.82
C THR A 46 6.57 5.09 6.14
N THR A 47 5.80 6.14 6.42
CA THR A 47 5.83 6.85 7.70
C THR A 47 4.46 6.77 8.37
N PHE A 48 4.44 6.45 9.65
CA PHE A 48 3.26 6.51 10.50
C PHE A 48 3.44 7.59 11.55
N ASN A 49 2.48 8.52 11.63
CA ASN A 49 2.44 9.50 12.69
C ASN A 49 1.60 8.98 13.87
N LEU A 50 2.19 9.02 15.07
CA LEU A 50 1.52 8.71 16.33
C LEU A 50 1.45 9.97 17.19
N LEU A 51 0.23 10.42 17.48
CA LEU A 51 -0.02 11.51 18.43
C LEU A 51 0.07 11.00 19.88
N ALA A 52 1.29 10.71 20.32
CA ALA A 52 1.58 10.28 21.68
C ALA A 52 2.89 10.90 22.20
N GLU A 53 3.03 11.00 23.52
CA GLU A 53 4.29 11.38 24.15
C GLU A 53 5.28 10.22 24.12
N TYR A 54 6.57 10.51 23.91
CA TYR A 54 7.60 9.47 23.91
C TYR A 54 8.00 9.05 25.34
N ASN A 55 7.12 8.30 26.00
CA ASN A 55 7.29 7.76 27.36
C ASN A 55 7.48 6.22 27.36
N GLU A 56 7.64 5.61 28.54
CA GLU A 56 7.90 4.16 28.67
C GLU A 56 6.74 3.27 28.18
N GLU A 57 5.50 3.74 28.32
CA GLU A 57 4.31 3.04 27.82
C GLU A 57 4.32 3.02 26.28
N THR A 58 4.49 4.19 25.66
CA THR A 58 4.56 4.33 24.20
C THR A 58 5.75 3.57 23.60
N LYS A 59 6.92 3.59 24.25
CA LYS A 59 8.07 2.75 23.83
C LYS A 59 7.72 1.27 23.85
N THR A 60 6.97 0.82 24.85
CA THR A 60 6.54 -0.57 24.98
C THR A 60 5.55 -0.93 23.87
N GLU A 61 4.59 -0.05 23.55
CA GLU A 61 3.67 -0.22 22.42
C GLU A 61 4.42 -0.28 21.09
N ILE A 62 5.32 0.65 20.82
CA ILE A 62 6.14 0.69 19.60
C ILE A 62 6.97 -0.60 19.45
N SER A 63 7.57 -1.10 20.54
CA SER A 63 8.32 -2.36 20.50
C SER A 63 7.42 -3.56 20.15
N LYS A 64 6.17 -3.57 20.62
CA LYS A 64 5.20 -4.61 20.25
C LYS A 64 4.78 -4.47 18.78
N MET A 65 4.53 -3.24 18.31
CA MET A 65 4.17 -2.96 16.92
C MET A 65 5.27 -3.44 15.97
N LYS A 66 6.54 -3.13 16.27
CA LYS A 66 7.70 -3.62 15.52
C LYS A 66 7.70 -5.14 15.41
N LYS A 67 7.51 -5.87 16.52
CA LYS A 67 7.46 -7.34 16.52
C LYS A 67 6.30 -7.90 15.69
N VAL A 68 5.15 -7.22 15.69
CA VAL A 68 4.03 -7.60 14.83
C VAL A 68 4.40 -7.34 13.37
N ALA A 69 4.97 -6.19 13.03
CA ALA A 69 5.42 -5.90 11.66
C ALA A 69 6.44 -6.94 11.15
N GLU A 70 7.48 -7.25 11.93
CA GLU A 70 8.52 -8.25 11.60
C GLU A 70 7.98 -9.68 11.41
N LYS A 71 6.79 -10.00 11.94
CA LYS A 71 6.13 -11.29 11.69
C LYS A 71 5.51 -11.37 10.28
N TYR A 72 5.13 -10.22 9.73
CA TYR A 72 4.31 -10.12 8.52
C TYR A 72 5.11 -9.60 7.32
N PHE A 73 6.16 -8.81 7.56
CA PHE A 73 6.99 -8.19 6.55
C PHE A 73 8.47 -8.50 6.78
N GLU A 74 9.24 -8.51 5.70
CA GLU A 74 10.68 -8.39 5.77
C GLU A 74 11.02 -6.91 6.00
N ILE A 75 11.25 -6.56 7.26
CA ILE A 75 11.57 -5.19 7.68
C ILE A 75 13.08 -5.00 7.63
N GLU A 76 13.52 -4.05 6.82
CA GLU A 76 14.92 -3.64 6.70
C GLU A 76 15.26 -2.59 7.75
N GLU A 77 14.37 -1.60 7.90
CA GLU A 77 14.53 -0.50 8.84
C GLU A 77 13.23 -0.19 9.58
N PHE A 78 13.37 0.12 10.87
CA PHE A 78 12.29 0.60 11.71
C PHE A 78 12.86 1.67 12.64
N GLU A 79 12.66 2.93 12.26
CA GLU A 79 13.17 4.10 12.96
C GLU A 79 12.04 4.84 13.69
N VAL A 80 12.37 5.38 14.86
CA VAL A 80 11.44 6.19 15.67
C VAL A 80 11.99 7.60 15.77
N VAL A 81 11.28 8.55 15.17
CA VAL A 81 11.66 9.96 15.11
C VAL A 81 10.76 10.77 16.03
N ILE A 82 11.33 11.37 17.07
CA ILE A 82 10.59 12.21 18.02
C ILE A 82 10.40 13.60 17.40
N LYS A 83 9.15 14.07 17.35
CA LYS A 83 8.80 15.40 16.87
C LYS A 83 8.32 16.29 18.01
N ASP A 84 8.24 17.59 17.73
CA ASP A 84 7.63 18.57 18.64
C ASP A 84 6.17 18.19 18.98
N PHE A 85 5.48 17.53 18.05
CA PHE A 85 4.10 17.05 18.19
C PHE A 85 4.00 15.58 17.76
N GLY A 86 4.16 14.68 18.72
CA GLY A 86 4.03 13.24 18.50
C GLY A 86 5.33 12.56 18.05
N ILE A 87 5.18 11.39 17.46
CA ILE A 87 6.27 10.50 17.06
C ILE A 87 6.00 10.05 15.64
N ASP A 88 7.03 10.05 14.81
CA ASP A 88 7.01 9.37 13.53
C ASP A 88 7.68 8.01 13.65
N ILE A 89 7.10 7.03 12.98
CA ILE A 89 7.67 5.70 12.83
C ILE A 89 7.91 5.51 11.33
N GLU A 90 9.19 5.47 10.96
CA GLU A 90 9.64 5.27 9.58
C GLU A 90 9.97 3.78 9.41
N ILE A 91 9.41 3.17 8.36
CA ILE A 91 9.54 1.75 8.09
C ILE A 91 9.95 1.55 6.65
N GLU A 92 11.05 0.83 6.47
CA GLU A 92 11.50 0.31 5.18
C GLU A 92 11.45 -1.22 5.20
N GLY A 93 11.04 -1.81 4.10
CA GLY A 93 10.99 -3.26 3.96
C GLY A 93 10.51 -3.68 2.58
N GLU A 94 10.12 -4.93 2.46
CA GLU A 94 9.67 -5.49 1.18
C GLU A 94 8.26 -6.09 1.24
N ILE A 95 7.52 -5.94 0.14
CA ILE A 95 6.25 -6.63 -0.09
C ILE A 95 6.32 -7.45 -1.39
N PRO A 96 5.60 -8.57 -1.49
CA PRO A 96 5.63 -9.39 -2.69
C PRO A 96 4.81 -8.75 -3.83
N LEU A 97 5.42 -8.74 -5.02
CA LEU A 97 4.84 -8.50 -6.32
C LEU A 97 4.57 -9.83 -7.01
N VAL A 98 3.30 -10.07 -7.34
CA VAL A 98 2.84 -11.35 -7.88
C VAL A 98 1.86 -11.15 -9.02
N TYR A 99 1.96 -12.01 -10.04
CA TYR A 99 0.92 -12.16 -11.05
C TYR A 99 -0.06 -13.27 -10.64
N MET A 100 -1.32 -12.92 -10.44
CA MET A 100 -2.34 -13.88 -9.99
C MET A 100 -3.70 -13.61 -10.63
N GLN A 101 -4.22 -14.64 -11.32
CA GLN A 101 -5.55 -14.62 -11.91
C GLN A 101 -6.64 -14.74 -10.84
N ASP A 102 -6.48 -15.71 -9.92
CA ASP A 102 -7.35 -16.02 -8.79
C ASP A 102 -6.52 -16.36 -7.54
N ALA A 103 -7.12 -16.20 -6.35
CA ALA A 103 -6.44 -16.19 -5.06
C ALA A 103 -5.93 -17.57 -4.60
N SER A 104 -4.79 -18.00 -5.12
CA SER A 104 -3.97 -19.02 -4.45
C SER A 104 -2.53 -18.93 -4.93
N ALA A 105 -1.72 -18.15 -4.23
CA ALA A 105 -0.27 -18.28 -4.28
C ALA A 105 0.14 -18.71 -2.88
N GLU A 106 0.66 -19.93 -2.78
CA GLU A 106 1.24 -20.48 -1.56
C GLU A 106 2.39 -19.60 -1.04
N SER A 107 2.94 -18.68 -1.86
CA SER A 107 3.96 -17.69 -1.46
C SER A 107 3.40 -16.40 -0.83
N LEU A 108 2.13 -16.40 -0.39
CA LEU A 108 1.47 -15.27 0.30
C LEU A 108 1.34 -15.46 1.81
N GLU A 109 1.95 -16.52 2.37
CA GLU A 109 1.55 -17.06 3.68
C GLU A 109 1.63 -16.07 4.84
N THR A 110 2.42 -15.00 4.72
CA THR A 110 2.60 -14.03 5.80
C THR A 110 2.08 -12.64 5.45
N SER A 111 2.45 -12.04 4.31
CA SER A 111 2.21 -10.60 4.09
C SER A 111 0.73 -10.21 4.08
N PRO A 112 0.31 -9.12 4.77
CA PRO A 112 -1.05 -8.63 4.80
C PRO A 112 -1.42 -7.80 3.55
N TRP A 113 -0.42 -7.25 2.84
CA TRP A 113 -0.59 -6.60 1.54
C TRP A 113 0.37 -7.15 0.49
N ILE A 114 -0.04 -7.08 -0.77
CA ILE A 114 0.75 -7.44 -1.93
C ILE A 114 0.60 -6.43 -3.06
N MET A 115 1.60 -6.40 -3.92
CA MET A 115 1.47 -5.84 -5.25
C MET A 115 0.93 -6.91 -6.20
N LYS A 116 -0.32 -6.74 -6.64
CA LYS A 116 -1.01 -7.72 -7.46
C LYS A 116 -1.08 -7.26 -8.91
N ILE A 117 -0.57 -8.07 -9.81
CA ILE A 117 -0.83 -8.00 -11.25
C ILE A 117 -1.90 -9.03 -11.61
N ARG A 118 -2.89 -8.63 -12.43
CA ARG A 118 -3.88 -9.55 -13.00
C ARG A 118 -4.25 -9.15 -14.43
N ASN A 119 -4.84 -10.07 -15.19
CA ASN A 119 -5.38 -9.73 -16.49
C ASN A 119 -6.51 -8.72 -16.37
N PHE A 120 -6.55 -7.82 -17.35
CA PHE A 120 -7.58 -6.82 -17.54
C PHE A 120 -8.22 -7.04 -18.92
N ASN A 121 -9.11 -8.03 -18.99
CA ASN A 121 -9.83 -8.37 -20.22
C ASN A 121 -11.04 -7.43 -20.39
N HIS A 122 -10.79 -6.19 -20.81
CA HIS A 122 -11.85 -5.21 -21.06
C HIS A 122 -12.00 -4.91 -22.56
N PRO A 123 -13.22 -4.92 -23.12
CA PRO A 123 -13.44 -4.53 -24.52
C PRO A 123 -13.27 -3.02 -24.75
N GLY A 124 -13.20 -2.61 -26.02
CA GLY A 124 -13.18 -1.19 -26.40
C GLY A 124 -11.81 -0.53 -26.25
N SER A 125 -11.80 0.76 -25.90
CA SER A 125 -10.59 1.61 -25.94
C SER A 125 -9.49 1.19 -24.97
N LEU A 126 -9.81 0.37 -23.96
CA LEU A 126 -8.82 -0.13 -22.99
C LEU A 126 -8.26 -1.51 -23.35
N LYS A 127 -8.62 -2.08 -24.51
CA LYS A 127 -8.15 -3.40 -24.96
C LYS A 127 -6.63 -3.48 -25.11
N SER A 128 -5.97 -2.35 -25.34
CA SER A 128 -4.49 -2.26 -25.42
C SER A 128 -3.80 -2.42 -24.07
N TYR A 129 -4.54 -2.49 -22.95
CA TYR A 129 -3.97 -2.66 -21.62
C TYR A 129 -4.35 -4.04 -21.06
N PRO A 130 -3.52 -5.07 -21.29
CA PRO A 130 -3.84 -6.43 -20.89
C PRO A 130 -3.74 -6.66 -19.39
N TYR A 131 -3.09 -5.76 -18.64
CA TYR A 131 -2.83 -5.93 -17.21
C TYR A 131 -3.28 -4.74 -16.38
N ILE A 132 -3.59 -5.03 -15.12
CA ILE A 132 -3.76 -4.05 -14.05
C ILE A 132 -2.85 -4.42 -12.89
N LEU A 133 -2.15 -3.42 -12.35
CA LEU A 133 -1.34 -3.52 -11.15
C LEU A 133 -2.02 -2.73 -10.03
N SER A 134 -2.17 -3.34 -8.86
CA SER A 134 -2.81 -2.73 -7.69
C SER A 134 -2.17 -3.18 -6.38
N LEU A 135 -2.16 -2.31 -5.36
CA LEU A 135 -1.99 -2.77 -3.98
C LEU A 135 -3.24 -3.56 -3.57
N ALA A 136 -3.10 -4.71 -2.92
CA ALA A 136 -4.24 -5.50 -2.48
C ALA A 136 -3.97 -6.15 -1.12
N THR A 137 -5.02 -6.35 -0.32
CA THR A 137 -4.93 -7.14 0.92
C THR A 137 -4.93 -8.64 0.63
N THR A 138 -4.30 -9.42 1.50
CA THR A 138 -4.35 -10.89 1.50
C THR A 138 -5.33 -11.43 2.55
N SER A 139 -5.41 -12.75 2.68
CA SER A 139 -6.11 -13.42 3.79
C SER A 139 -5.51 -13.09 5.17
N ASN A 140 -4.25 -12.66 5.23
CA ASN A 140 -3.55 -12.35 6.47
C ASN A 140 -3.84 -10.96 7.02
N PHE A 141 -4.45 -10.08 6.22
CA PHE A 141 -4.73 -8.69 6.61
C PHE A 141 -5.54 -8.60 7.92
N GLN A 142 -6.61 -9.38 8.07
CA GLN A 142 -7.42 -9.32 9.29
C GLN A 142 -6.65 -9.80 10.53
N SER A 143 -5.80 -10.82 10.39
CA SER A 143 -4.97 -11.28 11.50
C SER A 143 -3.92 -10.23 11.90
N PHE A 144 -3.35 -9.52 10.93
CA PHE A 144 -2.46 -8.39 11.19
C PHE A 144 -3.19 -7.25 11.92
N VAL A 145 -4.39 -6.88 11.45
CA VAL A 145 -5.27 -5.88 12.10
C VAL A 145 -5.52 -6.24 13.56
N ASN A 146 -5.96 -7.48 13.83
CA ASN A 146 -6.29 -7.90 15.19
C ASN A 146 -5.08 -7.80 16.15
N LEU A 147 -3.88 -8.16 15.67
CA LEU A 147 -2.67 -8.07 16.49
C LEU A 147 -2.24 -6.63 16.76
N MET A 148 -2.49 -5.71 15.82
CA MET A 148 -2.26 -4.27 16.03
C MET A 148 -3.29 -3.68 17.00
N GLU A 149 -4.56 -4.07 16.89
CA GLU A 149 -5.64 -3.65 17.80
C GLU A 149 -5.43 -4.11 19.24
N ASP A 150 -4.90 -5.33 19.42
CA ASP A 150 -4.52 -5.88 20.73
C ASP A 150 -3.41 -5.05 21.41
N ILE A 151 -2.60 -4.31 20.63
CA ILE A 151 -1.62 -3.36 21.16
C ILE A 151 -2.32 -2.04 21.47
N ASN A 152 -2.92 -1.42 20.46
CA ASN A 152 -3.65 -0.17 20.59
C ASN A 152 -4.64 -0.03 19.41
N ILE A 153 -5.93 0.09 19.71
CA ILE A 153 -6.98 0.17 18.68
C ILE A 153 -6.80 1.37 17.71
N LEU A 154 -6.11 2.42 18.16
CA LEU A 154 -5.85 3.61 17.36
C LEU A 154 -4.78 3.40 16.28
N VAL A 155 -4.00 2.31 16.35
CA VAL A 155 -2.98 1.96 15.34
C VAL A 155 -3.45 0.85 14.39
N SER A 156 -4.72 0.45 14.47
CA SER A 156 -5.33 -0.55 13.58
C SER A 156 -5.22 -0.09 12.12
N PRO A 157 -4.57 -0.83 11.21
CA PRO A 157 -4.34 -0.34 9.87
C PRO A 157 -5.60 -0.33 9.00
N ASP A 158 -5.75 0.70 8.16
CA ASP A 158 -6.77 0.70 7.09
C ASP A 158 -6.32 -0.15 5.91
N LYS A 159 -7.23 -0.92 5.30
CA LYS A 159 -6.90 -1.71 4.09
C LYS A 159 -6.54 -0.83 2.88
N PHE A 160 -7.13 0.37 2.79
CA PHE A 160 -6.97 1.32 1.71
C PHE A 160 -5.95 2.39 2.11
N GLN A 161 -4.72 2.14 1.69
CA GLN A 161 -3.59 3.02 1.98
C GLN A 161 -3.39 4.03 0.85
N PRO A 162 -2.97 5.27 1.17
CA PRO A 162 -2.44 6.20 0.17
C PRO A 162 -1.12 5.64 -0.36
N VAL A 163 -0.92 5.64 -1.68
CA VAL A 163 0.25 5.01 -2.30
C VAL A 163 0.93 5.95 -3.30
N LYS A 164 2.27 5.95 -3.31
CA LYS A 164 3.10 6.50 -4.38
C LYS A 164 3.86 5.36 -5.07
N PHE A 165 3.54 5.07 -6.32
CA PHE A 165 4.32 4.15 -7.14
C PHE A 165 5.52 4.88 -7.74
N LYS A 166 6.73 4.51 -7.33
CA LYS A 166 8.01 4.94 -7.93
C LYS A 166 8.33 4.00 -9.10
N LEU A 167 7.75 4.29 -10.27
CA LEU A 167 7.96 3.47 -11.48
C LEU A 167 9.32 3.80 -12.10
N ARG A 168 10.12 2.77 -12.36
CA ARG A 168 11.46 2.88 -12.96
C ARG A 168 11.58 1.91 -14.15
N PRO A 169 11.58 2.41 -15.38
CA PRO A 169 12.00 1.61 -16.54
C PRO A 169 13.41 1.03 -16.33
N SER A 170 13.58 -0.25 -16.65
CA SER A 170 14.86 -0.96 -16.71
C SER A 170 15.25 -1.17 -18.17
N ASP A 171 16.53 -0.96 -18.49
CA ASP A 171 17.09 -1.18 -19.82
C ASP A 171 16.35 -0.39 -20.93
N GLU A 172 15.97 -1.03 -22.03
CA GLU A 172 15.21 -0.43 -23.14
C GLU A 172 13.68 -0.56 -22.97
N ASP A 173 13.23 -1.16 -21.87
CA ASP A 173 11.80 -1.41 -21.65
C ASP A 173 11.03 -0.11 -21.45
N LYS A 174 9.84 -0.04 -22.05
CA LYS A 174 8.90 1.04 -21.81
C LYS A 174 7.60 0.49 -21.26
N LEU A 175 6.97 1.24 -20.35
CA LEU A 175 5.60 0.95 -19.93
C LEU A 175 4.66 1.94 -20.58
N GLN A 176 3.58 1.46 -21.19
CA GLN A 176 2.44 2.32 -21.43
C GLN A 176 1.45 2.12 -20.29
N ILE A 177 1.05 3.20 -19.64
CA ILE A 177 0.12 3.18 -18.51
C ILE A 177 -1.16 3.94 -18.82
N PHE A 178 -2.26 3.48 -18.26
CA PHE A 178 -3.53 4.19 -18.20
C PHE A 178 -4.02 4.20 -16.75
N THR A 179 -4.30 5.39 -16.23
CA THR A 179 -4.74 5.58 -14.84
C THR A 179 -5.66 6.79 -14.72
N GLY A 180 -6.27 6.97 -13.56
CA GLY A 180 -7.10 8.14 -13.25
C GLY A 180 -7.03 8.48 -11.79
N GLY A 181 -7.42 9.71 -11.43
CA GLY A 181 -7.33 10.23 -10.06
C GLY A 181 -5.89 10.35 -9.53
N VAL A 182 -4.91 10.59 -10.40
CA VAL A 182 -3.48 10.47 -10.05
C VAL A 182 -2.80 11.82 -9.97
N ILE A 183 -1.82 11.96 -9.07
CA ILE A 183 -0.85 13.05 -9.08
C ILE A 183 0.47 12.51 -9.66
N ILE A 184 0.94 13.12 -10.74
CA ILE A 184 2.19 12.76 -11.41
C ILE A 184 3.15 13.93 -11.26
N ASP A 185 4.26 13.70 -10.55
CA ASP A 185 5.32 14.68 -10.29
C ASP A 185 4.76 16.07 -9.87
N GLY A 186 3.76 16.05 -8.99
CA GLY A 186 3.13 17.25 -8.41
C GLY A 186 1.92 17.80 -9.18
N SER A 187 1.61 17.26 -10.36
CA SER A 187 0.45 17.68 -11.17
C SER A 187 -0.70 16.68 -11.10
N SER A 188 -1.91 17.15 -10.82
CA SER A 188 -3.11 16.31 -10.72
C SER A 188 -3.76 16.02 -12.08
N PHE A 189 -4.18 14.77 -12.30
CA PHE A 189 -4.84 14.31 -13.52
C PHE A 189 -6.09 13.48 -13.19
N ILE A 190 -7.21 13.79 -13.83
CA ILE A 190 -8.45 13.01 -13.71
C ILE A 190 -8.30 11.65 -14.41
N VAL A 191 -7.78 11.68 -15.64
CA VAL A 191 -7.42 10.49 -16.44
C VAL A 191 -6.11 10.80 -17.15
N LYS A 192 -5.20 9.83 -17.19
CA LYS A 192 -3.92 9.94 -17.87
C LYS A 192 -3.57 8.64 -18.58
N GLU A 193 -3.19 8.80 -19.84
CA GLU A 193 -2.49 7.81 -20.64
C GLU A 193 -1.09 8.35 -20.95
N MET A 194 -0.06 7.52 -20.78
CA MET A 194 1.31 7.91 -21.12
C MET A 194 2.24 6.70 -21.29
N GLU A 195 3.29 6.92 -22.08
CA GLU A 195 4.50 6.10 -22.07
C GLU A 195 5.40 6.56 -20.92
N VAL A 196 5.98 5.60 -20.22
CA VAL A 196 6.94 5.78 -19.13
C VAL A 196 8.27 5.25 -19.63
N SER A 197 9.11 6.17 -20.09
CA SER A 197 10.48 5.92 -20.56
C SER A 197 11.55 6.37 -19.57
N GLU A 198 11.17 7.16 -18.57
CA GLU A 198 12.03 7.60 -17.47
C GLU A 198 11.33 7.34 -16.12
N LYS A 199 12.05 7.52 -15.01
CA LYS A 199 11.47 7.39 -13.67
C LYS A 199 10.32 8.40 -13.49
N ILE A 200 9.18 7.92 -13.01
CA ILE A 200 8.03 8.76 -12.64
C ILE A 200 7.45 8.34 -11.30
N ASN A 201 6.76 9.28 -10.65
CA ASN A 201 6.01 8.98 -9.42
C ASN A 201 4.51 9.13 -9.67
N LEU A 202 3.76 8.05 -9.44
CA LEU A 202 2.30 8.05 -9.48
C LEU A 202 1.76 8.07 -8.05
N THR A 203 1.27 9.21 -7.58
CA THR A 203 0.68 9.32 -6.24
C THR A 203 -0.84 9.22 -6.32
N MET A 204 -1.40 8.26 -5.60
CA MET A 204 -2.82 7.92 -5.53
C MET A 204 -3.25 7.95 -4.06
N LYS A 205 -3.89 9.04 -3.67
CA LYS A 205 -4.32 9.28 -2.29
C LYS A 205 -5.61 10.07 -2.27
N GLU A 206 -6.33 10.01 -1.15
CA GLU A 206 -7.58 10.75 -0.91
C GLU A 206 -8.70 10.37 -1.91
N GLY A 207 -9.89 10.94 -1.73
CA GLY A 207 -11.02 10.78 -2.65
C GLY A 207 -11.39 9.32 -2.95
N SER A 208 -11.28 8.90 -4.20
CA SER A 208 -11.63 7.53 -4.60
C SER A 208 -10.82 6.45 -3.87
N TYR A 209 -9.60 6.78 -3.42
CA TYR A 209 -8.72 5.83 -2.74
C TYR A 209 -8.98 5.71 -1.24
N GLU A 210 -9.98 6.41 -0.71
CA GLU A 210 -10.45 6.17 0.66
C GLU A 210 -11.21 4.85 0.78
N SER A 211 -11.73 4.34 -0.34
CA SER A 211 -12.56 3.13 -0.40
C SER A 211 -12.19 2.17 -1.53
N ASN A 212 -11.11 2.44 -2.27
CA ASN A 212 -10.62 1.61 -3.37
C ASN A 212 -9.10 1.50 -3.32
N PHE A 213 -8.58 0.37 -3.79
CA PHE A 213 -7.15 0.16 -3.91
C PHE A 213 -6.54 1.03 -5.03
N PRO A 214 -5.42 1.73 -4.77
CA PRO A 214 -4.60 2.34 -5.81
C PRO A 214 -4.22 1.35 -6.91
N ALA A 215 -4.46 1.73 -8.17
CA ALA A 215 -4.22 0.87 -9.32
C ALA A 215 -3.97 1.65 -10.61
N PHE A 216 -3.25 1.03 -11.54
CA PHE A 216 -3.13 1.49 -12.92
C PHE A 216 -3.14 0.31 -13.89
N LEU A 217 -3.68 0.56 -15.09
CA LEU A 217 -3.58 -0.37 -16.21
C LEU A 217 -2.23 -0.19 -16.90
N PHE A 218 -1.67 -1.25 -17.44
CA PHE A 218 -0.41 -1.17 -18.16
C PHE A 218 -0.27 -2.20 -19.28
N GLN A 219 0.62 -1.88 -20.22
CA GLN A 219 1.29 -2.83 -21.11
C GLN A 219 2.79 -2.55 -21.14
N ILE A 220 3.57 -3.59 -21.37
CA ILE A 220 5.01 -3.47 -21.60
C ILE A 220 5.23 -3.36 -23.11
N LEU A 221 5.95 -2.33 -23.53
CA LEU A 221 6.38 -2.14 -24.90
C LEU A 221 7.83 -2.64 -25.02
N ASN A 222 8.08 -3.42 -26.08
CA ASN A 222 9.42 -3.86 -26.49
C ASN A 222 9.98 -2.92 -27.56
#